data_AF-A0AAF0B877-F1
#
_entry.id   AF-A0AAF0B877-F1
#
_cell.length_a   1.000
_cell.length_b   1.000
_cell.length_c   1.000
_cell.angle_alpha   90.00
_cell.angle_beta   90.00
_cell.angle_gamma   90.00
#
_symmetry.space_group_name_H-M   'P 1'
#
loop_
_entity.id
_entity.type
_entity.pdbx_description
1 polymer ?
#
loop_
_entity_poly.entity_id
_entity_poly.type
_entity_poly.pdbx_seq_one_letter_code
_entity_poly.pdbx_strand_id
1 'polypeptide(L)'
;MYKQSINSLMVKKTISKNERNIIKDILLITVIGIVVKILCIVYTIICSRLINNYKFSLDLLCFGNEGSLWKYIKYFSYWDGEYFLKLSLNETEYIYEHNHAFFPALPIILRIIQKLLKNLFPNITSSCSIYIFLAIITNLFFFTIGTIGIYLFPLIYFQNVKRKEREQDDNIKKTEKKNDENSLYNTLNNDTCYYLYHINSWEECKRFSFFLSLLYIFSIGNIHTISFYNESIFSCFSIWGFNFLKLSLNNYKFNFIFEILAVVFFFIASCFRSNGILFLIPLFFYNLYSCKFVRHCVKLWKISVEDRHGNADHADNADNADNALFISFILYRT
;
A
#
# COMPACT_ATOMS: atom_id res chain seq x y z
N MET A 1 44.41 11.52 4.83
CA MET A 1 43.91 11.32 3.45
C MET A 1 43.76 9.85 3.04
N TYR A 2 44.80 9.01 3.12
CA TYR A 2 44.73 7.61 2.62
C TYR A 2 43.67 6.73 3.33
N LYS A 3 43.54 6.86 4.66
CA LYS A 3 42.55 6.12 5.48
C LYS A 3 41.09 6.49 5.16
N GLN A 4 40.82 7.75 4.82
CA GLN A 4 39.49 8.22 4.37
C GLN A 4 39.14 7.69 2.97
N SER A 5 40.13 7.61 2.07
CA SER A 5 39.94 7.05 0.73
C SER A 5 39.57 5.56 0.79
N ILE A 6 40.31 4.77 1.58
CA ILE A 6 40.02 3.34 1.78
C ILE A 6 38.65 3.12 2.42
N ASN A 7 38.27 3.91 3.42
CA ASN A 7 36.94 3.82 4.04
C ASN A 7 35.83 4.16 3.03
N SER A 8 36.00 5.17 2.18
CA SER A 8 35.01 5.50 1.15
C SER A 8 34.86 4.42 0.08
N LEU A 9 35.97 3.77 -0.31
CA LEU A 9 35.98 2.64 -1.24
C LEU A 9 35.31 1.39 -0.63
N MET A 10 35.58 1.08 0.63
CA MET A 10 34.95 -0.03 1.35
C MET A 10 33.44 0.20 1.52
N VAL A 11 33.02 1.43 1.82
CA VAL A 11 31.60 1.80 1.91
C VAL A 11 30.91 1.65 0.55
N LYS A 12 31.51 2.16 -0.55
CA LYS A 12 30.97 1.98 -1.92
C LYS A 12 30.87 0.51 -2.32
N LYS A 13 31.87 -0.31 -1.98
CA LYS A 13 31.86 -1.76 -2.25
C LYS A 13 30.76 -2.48 -1.47
N THR A 14 30.50 -2.05 -0.23
CA THR A 14 29.46 -2.63 0.63
C THR A 14 28.06 -2.23 0.14
N ILE A 15 27.87 -0.97 -0.29
CA ILE A 15 26.61 -0.48 -0.89
C ILE A 15 26.30 -1.26 -2.17
N SER A 16 27.27 -1.39 -3.09
CA SER A 16 27.04 -2.12 -4.36
C SER A 16 26.78 -3.62 -4.15
N LYS A 17 27.29 -4.22 -3.05
CA LYS A 17 26.99 -5.61 -2.69
C LYS A 17 25.57 -5.73 -2.15
N ASN A 18 25.11 -4.79 -1.32
CA ASN A 18 23.76 -4.78 -0.78
C ASN A 18 22.70 -4.54 -1.86
N GLU A 19 22.93 -3.61 -2.78
CA GLU A 19 22.02 -3.34 -3.90
C GLU A 19 21.85 -4.58 -4.79
N ARG A 20 22.94 -5.27 -5.12
CA ARG A 20 22.89 -6.52 -5.89
C ARG A 20 22.11 -7.62 -5.19
N ASN A 21 22.20 -7.71 -3.86
CA ASN A 21 21.44 -8.70 -3.09
C ASN A 21 19.95 -8.37 -3.08
N ILE A 22 19.58 -7.09 -2.89
CA ILE A 22 18.18 -6.63 -2.97
C ILE A 22 17.57 -6.97 -4.33
N ILE A 23 18.28 -6.72 -5.43
CA ILE A 23 17.79 -7.05 -6.77
C ILE A 23 17.57 -8.55 -6.93
N LYS A 24 18.50 -9.38 -6.44
CA LYS A 24 18.34 -10.85 -6.46
C LYS A 24 17.12 -11.30 -5.68
N ASP A 25 16.91 -10.75 -4.49
CA ASP A 25 15.77 -11.09 -3.64
C ASP A 25 14.45 -10.67 -4.32
N ILE A 26 14.40 -9.47 -4.93
CA ILE A 26 13.26 -8.98 -5.72
C ILE A 26 12.95 -9.91 -6.89
N LEU A 27 13.97 -10.33 -7.64
CA LEU A 27 13.80 -11.28 -8.75
C LEU A 27 13.26 -12.61 -8.23
N LEU A 28 13.82 -13.12 -7.12
CA LEU A 28 13.41 -14.39 -6.53
C LEU A 28 11.96 -14.36 -6.05
N ILE A 29 11.55 -13.36 -5.27
CA ILE A 29 10.14 -13.24 -4.82
C ILE A 29 9.18 -13.04 -5.99
N THR A 30 9.61 -12.37 -7.06
CA THR A 30 8.81 -12.19 -8.26
C THR A 30 8.60 -13.52 -8.99
N VAL A 31 9.66 -14.31 -9.17
CA VAL A 31 9.57 -15.64 -9.77
C VAL A 31 8.70 -16.56 -8.92
N ILE A 32 8.92 -16.60 -7.60
CA ILE A 32 8.08 -17.39 -6.66
C ILE A 32 6.62 -16.95 -6.78
N GLY A 33 6.36 -15.63 -6.76
CA GLY A 33 5.02 -15.07 -6.90
C GLY A 33 4.34 -15.52 -8.18
N ILE A 34 5.01 -15.39 -9.33
CA ILE A 34 4.46 -15.82 -10.64
C ILE A 34 4.17 -17.33 -10.64
N VAL A 35 5.09 -18.16 -10.15
CA VAL A 35 4.89 -19.62 -10.08
C VAL A 35 3.68 -19.95 -9.21
N VAL A 36 3.54 -19.33 -8.04
CA VAL A 36 2.39 -19.53 -7.16
C VAL A 36 1.10 -19.12 -7.86
N LYS A 37 1.07 -18.01 -8.61
CA LYS A 37 -0.12 -17.60 -9.35
C LYS A 37 -0.48 -18.53 -10.51
N ILE A 38 0.51 -19.06 -11.23
CA ILE A 38 0.28 -20.10 -12.24
C ILE A 38 -0.33 -21.34 -11.58
N LEU A 39 0.20 -21.79 -10.44
CA LEU A 39 -0.36 -22.90 -9.68
C LEU A 39 -1.80 -22.62 -9.23
N CYS A 40 -2.10 -21.40 -8.77
CA CYS A 40 -3.47 -21.01 -8.42
C CYS A 40 -4.42 -21.00 -9.64
N ILE A 41 -3.96 -20.59 -10.83
CA ILE A 41 -4.75 -20.66 -12.07
C ILE A 41 -5.07 -22.12 -12.40
N VAL A 42 -4.05 -22.98 -12.39
CA VAL A 42 -4.21 -24.41 -12.67
C VAL A 42 -5.13 -25.07 -11.65
N TYR A 43 -4.94 -24.78 -10.36
CA TYR A 43 -5.78 -25.27 -9.28
C TYR A 43 -7.24 -24.85 -9.49
N THR A 44 -7.50 -23.58 -9.80
CA THR A 44 -8.86 -23.08 -10.07
C THR A 44 -9.53 -23.82 -11.22
N ILE A 45 -8.80 -24.07 -12.32
CA ILE A 45 -9.29 -24.81 -13.49
C ILE A 45 -9.59 -26.28 -13.15
N ILE A 46 -8.76 -26.92 -12.32
CA ILE A 46 -8.97 -28.31 -11.90
C ILE A 46 -10.19 -28.39 -10.98
N CYS A 47 -10.27 -27.52 -9.96
CA CYS A 47 -11.37 -27.50 -9.01
C CYS A 47 -12.71 -27.21 -9.68
N SER A 48 -12.76 -26.30 -10.65
CA SER A 48 -14.00 -25.99 -11.37
C SER A 48 -14.50 -27.12 -12.26
N ARG A 49 -13.64 -28.10 -12.60
CA ARG A 49 -14.03 -29.33 -13.30
C ARG A 49 -14.46 -30.44 -12.36
N LEU A 50 -13.85 -30.50 -11.17
CA LEU A 50 -14.16 -31.53 -10.17
C LEU A 50 -15.43 -31.20 -9.39
N ILE A 51 -15.68 -29.91 -9.14
CA ILE A 51 -16.83 -29.44 -8.36
C ILE A 51 -17.87 -28.92 -9.35
N ASN A 52 -19.03 -29.58 -9.39
CA ASN A 52 -20.15 -29.11 -10.17
C ASN A 52 -20.65 -27.76 -9.65
N ASN A 53 -20.85 -26.80 -10.55
CA ASN A 53 -21.47 -25.54 -10.19
C ASN A 53 -22.90 -25.79 -9.67
N TYR A 54 -23.22 -25.17 -8.55
CA TYR A 54 -24.61 -25.07 -8.12
C TYR A 54 -25.39 -24.23 -9.15
N LYS A 55 -26.67 -24.56 -9.39
CA LYS A 55 -27.57 -24.04 -10.46
C LYS A 55 -27.69 -22.51 -10.61
N PHE A 56 -27.03 -21.71 -9.77
CA PHE A 56 -27.04 -20.25 -9.76
C PHE A 56 -25.79 -19.60 -10.37
N SER A 57 -24.89 -20.34 -11.04
CA SER A 57 -23.92 -19.68 -11.93
C SER A 57 -24.69 -19.11 -13.12
N LEU A 58 -25.10 -17.86 -12.99
CA LEU A 58 -25.70 -17.04 -14.04
C LEU A 58 -24.65 -16.88 -15.16
N ASP A 59 -24.45 -17.87 -16.04
CA ASP A 59 -23.58 -17.72 -17.22
C ASP A 59 -24.25 -16.78 -18.28
N LEU A 60 -25.08 -15.81 -17.86
CA LEU A 60 -26.09 -15.11 -18.68
C LEU A 60 -25.52 -14.26 -19.80
N LEU A 61 -24.31 -13.73 -19.65
CA LEU A 61 -23.78 -12.69 -20.54
C LEU A 61 -23.06 -13.25 -21.78
N CYS A 62 -22.50 -14.44 -21.68
CA CYS A 62 -21.60 -14.99 -22.71
C CYS A 62 -22.06 -16.38 -23.20
N PHE A 63 -23.34 -16.71 -22.98
CA PHE A 63 -23.95 -17.96 -23.43
C PHE A 63 -23.82 -18.07 -24.97
N GLY A 64 -23.17 -19.14 -25.45
CA GLY A 64 -22.98 -19.42 -26.88
C GLY A 64 -21.67 -18.94 -27.50
N ASN A 65 -20.84 -18.15 -26.80
CA ASN A 65 -19.53 -17.73 -27.30
C ASN A 65 -18.43 -18.74 -26.90
N GLU A 66 -18.54 -19.97 -27.42
CA GLU A 66 -17.67 -21.11 -27.08
C GLU A 66 -16.29 -21.08 -27.76
N GLY A 67 -15.51 -20.03 -27.53
CA GLY A 67 -14.07 -20.09 -27.82
C GLY A 67 -13.42 -21.22 -27.00
N SER A 68 -12.42 -21.93 -27.56
CA SER A 68 -11.70 -22.99 -26.83
C SER A 68 -11.12 -22.50 -25.50
N LEU A 69 -10.71 -21.23 -25.46
CA LEU A 69 -10.15 -20.56 -24.30
C LEU A 69 -11.22 -20.28 -23.22
N TRP A 70 -12.45 -19.91 -23.60
CA TRP A 70 -13.55 -19.62 -22.66
C TRP A 70 -13.83 -20.78 -21.70
N LYS A 71 -13.73 -22.02 -22.19
CA LYS A 71 -13.93 -23.26 -21.41
C LYS A 71 -13.00 -23.36 -20.19
N TYR A 72 -11.85 -22.69 -20.23
CA TYR A 72 -10.87 -22.69 -19.15
C TYR A 72 -10.96 -21.46 -18.27
N ILE A 73 -11.29 -20.30 -18.84
CA ILE A 73 -11.17 -19.02 -18.13
C ILE A 73 -12.49 -18.47 -17.57
N LYS A 74 -13.65 -19.00 -17.97
CA LYS A 74 -14.95 -18.50 -17.51
C LYS A 74 -15.11 -18.48 -15.99
N TYR A 75 -14.44 -19.38 -15.28
CA TYR A 75 -14.49 -19.48 -13.82
C TYR A 75 -13.91 -18.25 -13.11
N PHE A 76 -13.04 -17.49 -13.78
CA PHE A 76 -12.48 -16.25 -13.24
C PHE A 76 -13.44 -15.06 -13.29
N SER A 77 -14.59 -15.18 -13.96
CA SER A 77 -15.66 -14.16 -13.94
C SER A 77 -16.84 -14.54 -13.06
N TYR A 78 -16.76 -15.58 -12.23
CA TYR A 78 -17.86 -15.93 -11.34
C TYR A 78 -18.00 -14.93 -10.18
N TRP A 79 -19.19 -14.92 -9.57
CA TRP A 79 -19.59 -13.98 -8.50
C TRP A 79 -19.55 -12.52 -8.97
N ASP A 80 -18.94 -11.63 -8.19
CA ASP A 80 -18.80 -10.21 -8.48
C ASP A 80 -18.13 -9.93 -9.85
N GLY A 81 -17.30 -10.88 -10.33
CA GLY A 81 -16.64 -10.78 -11.63
C GLY A 81 -17.60 -10.69 -12.82
N GLU A 82 -18.81 -11.22 -12.69
CA GLU A 82 -19.80 -11.22 -13.76
C GLU A 82 -20.34 -9.80 -13.98
N TYR A 83 -20.57 -9.07 -12.88
CA TYR A 83 -21.00 -7.67 -12.91
C TYR A 83 -19.92 -6.78 -13.53
N PHE A 84 -18.66 -6.99 -13.16
CA PHE A 84 -17.56 -6.23 -13.77
C PHE A 84 -17.41 -6.54 -15.27
N LEU A 85 -17.53 -7.81 -15.67
CA LEU A 85 -17.51 -8.21 -17.08
C LEU A 85 -18.67 -7.58 -17.86
N LYS A 86 -19.88 -7.54 -17.28
CA LYS A 86 -21.04 -6.86 -17.86
C LYS A 86 -20.76 -5.40 -18.14
N LEU A 87 -20.20 -4.69 -17.16
CA LEU A 87 -19.85 -3.27 -17.30
C LEU A 87 -18.77 -3.06 -18.37
N SER A 88 -17.81 -3.96 -18.49
CA SER A 88 -16.79 -3.90 -19.54
C SER A 88 -17.36 -4.08 -20.95
N LEU A 89 -18.38 -4.94 -21.11
CA LEU A 89 -19.01 -5.24 -22.40
C LEU A 89 -20.01 -4.16 -22.82
N ASN A 90 -20.84 -3.68 -21.90
CA ASN A 90 -21.93 -2.72 -22.17
C ASN A 90 -21.46 -1.26 -22.10
N GLU A 91 -20.25 -0.97 -22.58
CA GLU A 91 -19.71 0.40 -22.64
C GLU A 91 -19.73 1.17 -21.30
N THR A 92 -19.61 0.49 -20.16
CA THR A 92 -19.72 1.07 -18.82
C THR A 92 -21.07 1.75 -18.53
N GLU A 93 -22.13 1.33 -19.22
CA GLU A 93 -23.49 1.78 -18.95
C GLU A 93 -24.11 1.02 -17.77
N TYR A 94 -24.68 1.78 -16.85
CA TYR A 94 -25.29 1.31 -15.62
C TYR A 94 -26.79 1.07 -15.84
N ILE A 95 -27.22 -0.20 -15.87
CA ILE A 95 -28.59 -0.56 -16.27
C ILE A 95 -29.52 -0.81 -15.05
N TYR A 96 -29.00 -1.13 -13.85
CA TYR A 96 -29.84 -1.48 -12.67
C TYR A 96 -29.22 -1.11 -11.30
N GLU A 97 -30.04 -0.88 -10.27
CA GLU A 97 -29.72 -0.43 -8.89
C GLU A 97 -28.41 -0.91 -8.21
N HIS A 98 -27.85 -2.08 -8.58
CA HIS A 98 -26.51 -2.54 -8.16
C HIS A 98 -25.33 -1.67 -8.65
N ASN A 99 -25.61 -0.62 -9.41
CA ASN A 99 -24.67 0.29 -10.07
C ASN A 99 -23.64 0.97 -9.14
N HIS A 100 -23.93 1.16 -7.85
CA HIS A 100 -22.98 1.78 -6.91
C HIS A 100 -22.23 0.80 -6.00
N ALA A 101 -22.63 -0.48 -6.00
CA ALA A 101 -21.91 -1.51 -5.24
C ALA A 101 -20.58 -1.89 -5.92
N PHE A 102 -20.50 -1.77 -7.25
CA PHE A 102 -19.33 -2.11 -8.05
C PHE A 102 -18.82 -0.88 -8.81
N PHE A 103 -17.73 -0.30 -8.30
CA PHE A 103 -17.07 0.85 -8.93
C PHE A 103 -16.54 0.49 -10.33
N PRO A 104 -16.69 1.36 -11.33
CA PRO A 104 -16.42 1.02 -12.73
C PRO A 104 -14.93 1.13 -13.09
N ALA A 105 -14.05 1.42 -12.12
CA ALA A 105 -12.64 1.68 -12.35
C ALA A 105 -11.92 0.54 -13.09
N LEU A 106 -12.11 -0.71 -12.65
CA LEU A 106 -11.53 -1.88 -13.34
C LEU A 106 -12.13 -2.05 -14.75
N PRO A 107 -13.46 -2.06 -14.94
CA PRO A 107 -14.05 -2.09 -16.28
C PRO A 107 -13.53 -1.02 -17.24
N ILE A 108 -13.37 0.23 -16.76
CA ILE A 108 -12.83 1.35 -17.54
C ILE A 108 -11.39 1.06 -17.95
N ILE A 109 -10.52 0.63 -17.02
CA ILE A 109 -9.12 0.30 -17.32
C ILE A 109 -9.04 -0.80 -18.37
N LEU A 110 -9.82 -1.87 -18.22
CA LEU A 110 -9.81 -2.97 -19.18
C LEU A 110 -10.29 -2.54 -20.56
N ARG A 111 -11.26 -1.62 -20.64
CA ARG A 111 -11.71 -1.03 -21.92
C ARG A 111 -10.61 -0.18 -22.55
N ILE A 112 -9.88 0.62 -21.77
CA ILE A 112 -8.75 1.41 -22.27
C ILE A 112 -7.66 0.48 -22.81
N ILE A 113 -7.28 -0.55 -22.03
CA ILE A 113 -6.28 -1.54 -22.45
C ILE A 113 -6.74 -2.26 -23.73
N GLN A 114 -8.01 -2.67 -23.79
CA GLN A 114 -8.57 -3.34 -24.96
C GLN A 114 -8.56 -2.42 -26.20
N LYS A 115 -8.90 -1.14 -26.06
CA LYS A 115 -8.85 -0.16 -27.15
C LYS A 115 -7.42 0.06 -27.65
N LEU A 116 -6.46 0.18 -26.73
CA LEU A 116 -5.03 0.27 -27.07
C LEU A 116 -4.57 -0.99 -27.81
N LEU A 117 -4.98 -2.17 -27.34
CA LEU A 117 -4.64 -3.44 -27.95
C LEU A 117 -5.26 -3.59 -29.35
N LYS A 118 -6.50 -3.14 -29.55
CA LYS A 118 -7.16 -3.12 -30.86
C LYS A 118 -6.47 -2.17 -31.85
N ASN A 119 -5.94 -1.05 -31.38
CA ASN A 119 -5.14 -0.16 -32.22
C ASN A 119 -3.83 -0.81 -32.68
N LEU A 120 -3.22 -1.65 -31.83
CA LEU A 120 -2.00 -2.40 -32.17
C LEU A 120 -2.29 -3.65 -33.03
N PHE A 121 -3.41 -4.31 -32.76
CA PHE A 121 -3.82 -5.56 -33.38
C PHE A 121 -5.31 -5.47 -33.77
N PRO A 122 -5.63 -4.97 -34.97
CA PRO A 122 -7.01 -4.66 -35.37
C PRO A 122 -7.94 -5.88 -35.46
N ASN A 123 -7.38 -7.09 -35.55
CA ASN A 123 -8.14 -8.34 -35.63
C ASN A 123 -8.68 -8.84 -34.28
N ILE A 124 -8.36 -8.16 -33.17
CA ILE A 124 -8.80 -8.56 -31.84
C ILE A 124 -10.25 -8.13 -31.62
N THR A 125 -11.12 -9.11 -31.35
CA THR A 125 -12.54 -8.88 -31.08
C THR A 125 -12.79 -8.46 -29.63
N SER A 126 -13.86 -7.71 -29.36
CA SER A 126 -14.29 -7.39 -28.00
C SER A 126 -15.11 -8.54 -27.41
N SER A 127 -14.50 -9.71 -27.20
CA SER A 127 -15.18 -10.89 -26.68
C SER A 127 -14.92 -11.10 -25.19
N CYS A 128 -15.83 -11.80 -24.50
CA CYS A 128 -15.74 -12.05 -23.05
C CYS A 128 -14.40 -12.64 -22.63
N SER A 129 -13.89 -13.58 -23.41
CA SER A 129 -12.62 -14.25 -23.18
C SER A 129 -11.44 -13.27 -23.09
N ILE A 130 -11.44 -12.24 -23.93
CA ILE A 130 -10.36 -11.25 -23.97
C ILE A 130 -10.42 -10.36 -22.73
N TYR A 131 -11.60 -9.92 -22.31
CA TYR A 131 -11.73 -9.11 -21.09
C TYR A 131 -11.28 -9.87 -19.84
N ILE A 132 -11.68 -11.13 -19.69
CA ILE A 132 -11.20 -11.96 -18.57
C ILE A 132 -9.69 -12.17 -18.66
N PHE A 133 -9.15 -12.48 -19.83
CA PHE A 133 -7.72 -12.65 -20.01
C PHE A 133 -6.95 -11.37 -19.63
N LEU A 134 -7.43 -10.20 -20.10
CA LEU A 134 -6.86 -8.91 -19.73
C LEU A 134 -6.96 -8.64 -18.22
N ALA A 135 -8.07 -9.03 -17.57
CA ALA A 135 -8.22 -8.90 -16.13
C ALA A 135 -7.20 -9.76 -15.37
N ILE A 136 -7.00 -11.02 -15.77
CA ILE A 136 -6.00 -11.92 -15.17
C ILE A 136 -4.59 -11.31 -15.30
N ILE A 137 -4.22 -10.84 -16.50
CA ILE A 137 -2.90 -10.22 -16.75
C ILE A 137 -2.73 -8.94 -15.94
N THR A 138 -3.76 -8.08 -15.92
CA THR A 138 -3.74 -6.82 -15.15
C THR A 138 -3.55 -7.12 -13.66
N ASN A 139 -4.30 -8.07 -13.12
CA ASN A 139 -4.19 -8.45 -11.72
C ASN A 139 -2.85 -9.09 -11.37
N LEU A 140 -2.27 -9.91 -12.25
CA LEU A 140 -0.92 -10.47 -12.06
C LEU A 140 0.15 -9.37 -12.06
N PHE A 141 0.03 -8.38 -12.94
CA PHE A 141 0.93 -7.24 -12.99
C PHE A 141 0.91 -6.43 -11.68
N PHE A 142 -0.28 -6.01 -11.24
CA PHE A 142 -0.41 -5.23 -9.99
C PHE A 142 -0.05 -6.06 -8.76
N PHE A 143 -0.37 -7.36 -8.73
CA PHE A 143 0.05 -8.25 -7.66
C PHE A 143 1.58 -8.32 -7.53
N THR A 144 2.29 -8.40 -8.66
CA THR A 144 3.76 -8.44 -8.67
C THR A 144 4.34 -7.14 -8.13
N ILE A 145 3.82 -5.99 -8.57
CA ILE A 145 4.25 -4.68 -8.07
C ILE A 145 3.95 -4.52 -6.57
N GLY A 146 2.78 -4.98 -6.12
CA GLY A 146 2.43 -5.00 -4.70
C GLY A 146 3.37 -5.86 -3.86
N THR A 147 3.77 -7.03 -4.37
CA THR A 147 4.73 -7.93 -3.71
C THR A 147 6.09 -7.27 -3.53
N ILE A 148 6.56 -6.55 -4.56
CA ILE A 148 7.80 -5.75 -4.47
C ILE A 148 7.63 -4.63 -3.42
N GLY A 149 6.47 -3.97 -3.39
CA GLY A 149 6.18 -2.95 -2.39
C GLY A 149 6.21 -3.47 -0.95
N ILE A 150 5.69 -4.68 -0.69
CA ILE A 150 5.75 -5.33 0.64
C ILE A 150 7.19 -5.63 1.03
N TYR A 151 8.00 -6.15 0.09
CA TYR A 151 9.42 -6.39 0.32
C TYR A 151 10.15 -5.09 0.69
N LEU A 152 9.91 -4.01 -0.05
CA LEU A 152 10.63 -2.76 0.17
C LEU A 152 10.21 -2.02 1.45
N PHE A 153 8.99 -2.24 1.95
CA PHE A 153 8.46 -1.47 3.08
C PHE A 153 9.29 -1.57 4.36
N PRO A 154 9.62 -2.77 4.91
CA PRO A 154 10.51 -2.90 6.07
C PRO A 154 11.90 -2.30 5.83
N LEU A 155 12.44 -2.44 4.62
CA LEU A 155 13.77 -1.94 4.27
C LEU A 155 13.81 -0.41 4.30
N ILE A 156 12.79 0.24 3.73
CA ILE A 156 12.62 1.70 3.77
C ILE A 156 12.45 2.18 5.21
N TYR A 157 11.64 1.47 6.01
CA TYR A 157 11.45 1.79 7.42
C TYR A 157 12.78 1.74 8.20
N PHE A 158 13.53 0.66 8.07
CA PHE A 158 14.78 0.45 8.80
C PHE A 158 15.88 1.44 8.41
N GLN A 159 15.96 1.82 7.12
CA GLN A 159 16.88 2.88 6.68
C GLN A 159 16.61 4.22 7.37
N ASN A 160 15.33 4.55 7.62
CA ASN A 160 14.93 5.78 8.29
C ASN A 160 15.41 5.79 9.75
N VAL A 161 15.21 4.68 10.49
CA VAL A 161 15.67 4.55 11.89
C VAL A 161 17.18 4.79 12.00
N LYS A 162 17.99 4.09 11.20
CA LYS A 162 19.47 4.26 11.19
C LYS A 162 19.95 5.64 10.74
N ARG A 163 19.13 6.39 10.02
CA ARG A 163 19.46 7.75 9.62
C ARG A 163 19.20 8.72 10.78
N LYS A 164 18.06 8.59 11.45
CA LYS A 164 17.72 9.40 12.64
C LYS A 164 18.73 9.20 13.77
N GLU A 165 19.14 7.96 14.03
CA GLU A 165 20.20 7.66 15.02
C GLU A 165 21.51 8.39 14.69
N ARG A 166 21.96 8.37 13.43
CA ARG A 166 23.18 9.07 13.00
C ARG A 166 23.06 10.60 13.07
N GLU A 167 21.90 11.15 12.69
CA GLU A 167 21.63 12.58 12.80
C GLU A 167 21.57 13.04 14.27
N GLN A 168 21.07 12.19 15.18
CA GLN A 168 21.09 12.45 16.63
C GLN A 168 22.51 12.38 17.20
N ASP A 169 23.31 11.37 16.86
CA ASP A 169 24.71 11.25 17.30
C ASP A 169 25.58 12.44 16.84
N ASP A 170 25.39 12.89 15.59
CA ASP A 170 26.12 14.05 15.05
C ASP A 170 25.66 15.37 15.68
N ASN A 171 24.40 15.47 16.08
CA ASN A 171 23.88 16.62 16.83
C ASN A 171 24.33 16.60 18.29
N ILE A 172 24.38 15.44 18.96
CA ILE A 172 24.90 15.30 20.33
C ILE A 172 26.38 15.72 20.39
N LYS A 173 27.19 15.32 19.40
CA LYS A 173 28.59 15.78 19.26
C LYS A 173 28.73 17.29 18.99
N LYS A 174 27.68 17.95 18.48
CA LYS A 174 27.63 19.42 18.32
C LYS A 174 27.02 20.14 19.52
N THR A 175 26.33 19.42 20.41
CA THR A 175 25.52 19.98 21.50
C THR A 175 26.09 19.62 22.88
N GLU A 176 27.43 19.55 23.01
CA GLU A 176 28.10 19.73 24.33
C GLU A 176 28.14 21.21 24.77
N LYS A 177 27.47 22.11 24.05
CA LYS A 177 27.24 23.50 24.45
C LYS A 177 25.78 23.90 24.22
N LYS A 178 24.90 23.46 25.12
CA LYS A 178 23.67 24.13 25.60
C LYS A 178 22.67 23.07 26.07
N ASN A 179 22.69 22.79 27.37
CA ASN A 179 21.51 22.35 28.12
C ASN A 179 20.52 23.56 28.11
N ASP A 180 19.20 23.45 28.02
CA ASP A 180 18.29 22.73 28.93
C ASP A 180 16.89 22.45 28.31
N GLU A 181 16.74 22.26 26.98
CA GLU A 181 15.41 22.09 26.35
C GLU A 181 15.05 20.65 25.90
N ASN A 182 15.84 19.64 26.27
CA ASN A 182 15.76 18.29 25.69
C ASN A 182 14.77 17.31 26.34
N SER A 183 13.92 17.74 27.28
CA SER A 183 12.94 16.86 27.93
C SER A 183 11.73 16.49 27.04
N LEU A 184 11.37 17.34 26.07
CA LEU A 184 10.12 17.18 25.31
C LEU A 184 10.29 16.39 24.00
N TYR A 185 11.51 16.33 23.46
CA TYR A 185 11.82 15.59 22.23
C TYR A 185 12.11 14.10 22.48
N ASN A 186 12.50 13.71 23.70
CA ASN A 186 12.83 12.34 24.04
C ASN A 186 11.59 11.43 24.17
N THR A 187 10.42 11.98 24.48
CA THR A 187 9.16 11.22 24.57
C THR A 187 8.57 10.88 23.20
N LEU A 188 9.05 11.53 22.13
CA LEU A 188 8.58 11.38 20.75
C LEU A 188 9.28 10.25 19.98
N ASN A 189 10.31 9.63 20.56
CA ASN A 189 11.14 8.63 19.91
C ASN A 189 10.60 7.19 20.06
N ASN A 190 9.47 7.02 20.75
CA ASN A 190 8.85 5.72 21.04
C ASN A 190 7.78 5.28 20.01
N ASP A 191 7.63 6.01 18.89
CA ASP A 191 6.73 5.63 17.78
C ASP A 191 7.36 4.56 16.89
N THR A 192 7.78 3.48 17.53
CA THR A 192 8.48 2.38 16.87
C THR A 192 7.45 1.30 16.53
N CYS A 193 7.43 0.91 15.26
CA CYS A 193 6.66 -0.25 14.85
C CYS A 193 7.22 -1.44 15.62
N TYR A 194 6.45 -1.98 16.56
CA TYR A 194 6.92 -2.93 17.57
C TYR A 194 7.77 -4.07 17.00
N TYR A 195 7.35 -4.62 15.85
CA TYR A 195 8.07 -5.70 15.16
C TYR A 195 9.36 -5.27 14.47
N LEU A 196 9.45 -4.01 14.00
CA LEU A 196 10.64 -3.47 13.32
C LEU A 196 11.64 -2.85 14.31
N TYR A 197 11.22 -2.55 15.54
CA TYR A 197 12.07 -2.00 16.60
C TYR A 197 13.13 -3.00 17.09
N HIS A 198 12.77 -4.29 17.17
CA HIS A 198 13.65 -5.34 17.66
C HIS A 198 14.66 -5.85 16.63
N ILE A 199 14.60 -5.35 15.39
CA ILE A 199 15.53 -5.75 14.34
C ILE A 199 16.82 -4.98 14.51
N ASN A 200 17.91 -5.68 14.84
CA ASN A 200 19.18 -5.03 15.15
C ASN A 200 20.09 -4.94 13.91
N SER A 201 19.87 -5.81 12.92
CA SER A 201 20.76 -5.93 11.75
C SER A 201 20.05 -5.73 10.41
N TRP A 202 20.80 -5.22 9.44
CA TRP A 202 20.31 -5.09 8.05
C TRP A 202 19.96 -6.46 7.44
N GLU A 203 20.72 -7.50 7.81
CA GLU A 203 20.49 -8.86 7.31
C GLU A 203 19.17 -9.44 7.83
N GLU A 204 18.88 -9.24 9.12
CA GLU A 204 17.63 -9.63 9.74
C GLU A 204 16.45 -8.87 9.16
N CYS A 205 16.58 -7.55 8.92
CA CYS A 205 15.56 -6.77 8.24
C CYS A 205 15.24 -7.31 6.84
N LYS A 206 16.25 -7.72 6.07
CA LYS A 206 16.05 -8.35 4.75
C LYS A 206 15.35 -9.69 4.87
N ARG A 207 15.74 -10.55 5.82
CA ARG A 207 15.08 -11.84 6.05
C ARG A 207 13.61 -11.67 6.43
N PHE A 208 13.33 -10.73 7.32
CA PHE A 208 11.97 -10.37 7.71
C PHE A 208 11.16 -9.86 6.54
N SER A 209 11.72 -8.94 5.75
CA SER A 209 11.11 -8.42 4.53
C SER A 209 10.82 -9.52 3.50
N PHE A 210 11.75 -10.44 3.27
CA PHE A 210 11.56 -11.60 2.39
C PHE A 210 10.43 -12.50 2.89
N PHE A 211 10.43 -12.81 4.19
CA PHE A 211 9.38 -13.60 4.83
C PHE A 211 8.00 -12.94 4.71
N LEU A 212 7.91 -11.63 4.93
CA LEU A 212 6.66 -10.87 4.80
C LEU A 212 6.11 -10.94 3.36
N SER A 213 6.99 -10.85 2.35
CA SER A 213 6.60 -11.04 0.96
C SER A 213 6.08 -12.44 0.68
N LEU A 214 6.67 -13.48 1.27
CA LEU A 214 6.15 -14.85 1.16
C LEU A 214 4.76 -14.96 1.77
N LEU A 215 4.51 -14.38 2.95
CA LEU A 215 3.17 -14.38 3.55
C LEU A 215 2.13 -13.70 2.65
N TYR A 216 2.50 -12.60 2.01
CA TYR A 216 1.65 -11.93 1.02
C TYR A 216 1.40 -12.83 -0.22
N ILE A 217 2.43 -13.51 -0.72
CA ILE A 217 2.33 -14.42 -1.87
C ILE A 217 1.42 -15.61 -1.58
N PHE A 218 1.51 -16.19 -0.38
CA PHE A 218 0.75 -17.40 0.02
C PHE A 218 -0.58 -17.10 0.71
N SER A 219 -1.05 -15.84 0.71
CA SER A 219 -2.30 -15.49 1.39
C SER A 219 -3.51 -16.23 0.80
N ILE A 220 -4.46 -16.62 1.67
CA ILE A 220 -5.66 -17.40 1.28
C ILE A 220 -6.56 -16.63 0.30
N GLY A 221 -6.49 -15.29 0.28
CA GLY A 221 -7.19 -14.42 -0.67
C GLY A 221 -6.67 -14.47 -2.11
N ASN A 222 -5.72 -15.35 -2.42
CA ASN A 222 -5.07 -15.43 -3.74
C ASN A 222 -6.03 -15.61 -4.92
N ILE A 223 -7.21 -16.21 -4.74
CA ILE A 223 -8.17 -16.34 -5.84
C ILE A 223 -8.67 -14.96 -6.32
N HIS A 224 -8.90 -14.03 -5.39
CA HIS A 224 -9.32 -12.65 -5.68
C HIS A 224 -8.21 -11.84 -6.37
N THR A 225 -6.96 -12.28 -6.26
CA THR A 225 -5.81 -11.66 -6.94
C THR A 225 -5.61 -12.13 -8.38
N ILE A 226 -6.43 -13.07 -8.86
CA ILE A 226 -6.36 -13.65 -10.21
C ILE A 226 -7.71 -13.55 -10.92
N SER A 227 -8.83 -13.63 -10.19
CA SER A 227 -10.18 -13.45 -10.74
C SER A 227 -10.40 -12.04 -11.31
N PHE A 228 -11.51 -11.84 -12.01
CA PHE A 228 -11.97 -10.53 -12.48
C PHE A 228 -12.43 -9.66 -11.31
N TYR A 229 -11.47 -9.16 -10.54
CA TYR A 229 -11.72 -8.47 -9.29
C TYR A 229 -10.66 -7.41 -9.01
N ASN A 230 -10.94 -6.50 -8.07
CA ASN A 230 -10.13 -5.30 -7.85
C ASN A 230 -8.99 -5.48 -6.83
N GLU A 231 -8.85 -6.67 -6.23
CA GLU A 231 -8.00 -6.88 -5.05
C GLU A 231 -6.52 -6.55 -5.29
N SER A 232 -5.94 -7.04 -6.39
CA SER A 232 -4.52 -6.82 -6.71
C SER A 232 -4.20 -5.35 -6.97
N ILE A 233 -5.12 -4.64 -7.63
CA ILE A 233 -4.94 -3.21 -7.95
C ILE A 233 -5.05 -2.40 -6.67
N PHE A 234 -6.10 -2.64 -5.89
CA PHE A 234 -6.33 -2.01 -4.59
C PHE A 234 -5.14 -2.21 -3.64
N SER A 235 -4.69 -3.45 -3.47
CA SER A 235 -3.58 -3.76 -2.56
C SER A 235 -2.29 -3.10 -3.02
N CYS A 236 -1.97 -3.15 -4.32
CA CYS A 236 -0.79 -2.53 -4.89
C CYS A 236 -0.72 -1.03 -4.58
N PHE A 237 -1.77 -0.28 -4.89
CA PHE A 237 -1.80 1.16 -4.63
C PHE A 237 -1.74 1.48 -3.13
N SER A 238 -2.40 0.67 -2.29
CA SER A 238 -2.35 0.85 -0.83
C SER A 238 -0.94 0.66 -0.27
N ILE A 239 -0.28 -0.43 -0.65
CA ILE A 239 1.08 -0.77 -0.21
C ILE A 239 2.09 0.31 -0.65
N TRP A 240 2.00 0.75 -1.90
CA TRP A 240 2.88 1.79 -2.41
C TRP A 240 2.58 3.17 -1.82
N GLY A 241 1.31 3.48 -1.51
CA GLY A 241 0.92 4.66 -0.75
C GLY A 241 1.64 4.74 0.60
N PHE A 242 1.66 3.64 1.36
CA PHE A 242 2.41 3.56 2.62
C PHE A 242 3.92 3.67 2.44
N ASN A 243 4.48 3.07 1.38
CA ASN A 243 5.90 3.21 1.06
C ASN A 243 6.27 4.68 0.78
N PHE A 244 5.47 5.39 -0.01
CA PHE A 244 5.70 6.81 -0.29
C PHE A 244 5.53 7.68 0.95
N LEU A 245 4.52 7.41 1.77
CA LEU A 245 4.34 8.10 3.05
C LEU A 245 5.55 7.88 3.98
N LYS A 246 6.17 6.70 3.97
CA LYS A 246 7.39 6.47 4.76
C LYS A 246 8.61 7.16 4.15
N LEU A 247 8.68 7.25 2.83
CA LEU A 247 9.74 7.98 2.13
C LEU A 247 9.63 9.51 2.32
N SER A 248 8.42 10.06 2.42
CA SER A 248 8.19 11.47 2.75
C SER A 248 8.61 11.84 4.17
N LEU A 249 8.81 10.86 5.05
CA LEU A 249 9.42 11.08 6.36
C LEU A 249 10.95 11.03 6.33
N ASN A 250 11.56 10.53 5.26
CA ASN A 250 13.00 10.28 5.18
C ASN A 250 13.75 11.36 4.37
N ASN A 251 13.15 11.93 3.33
CA ASN A 251 13.86 12.73 2.33
C ASN A 251 13.54 14.23 2.37
N TYR A 252 14.13 14.99 3.30
CA TYR A 252 13.87 16.43 3.51
C TYR A 252 13.76 17.29 2.23
N LYS A 253 14.49 16.97 1.15
CA LYS A 253 14.42 17.70 -0.13
C LYS A 253 13.21 17.34 -1.01
N PHE A 254 12.67 16.13 -0.92
CA PHE A 254 11.61 15.60 -1.77
C PHE A 254 10.37 15.14 -1.00
N ASN A 255 10.27 15.50 0.28
CA ASN A 255 9.15 15.11 1.16
C ASN A 255 7.79 15.40 0.51
N PHE A 256 7.62 16.60 -0.06
CA PHE A 256 6.37 17.01 -0.68
C PHE A 256 5.97 16.14 -1.89
N ILE A 257 6.94 15.73 -2.71
CA ILE A 257 6.66 14.87 -3.87
C ILE A 257 6.17 13.50 -3.40
N PHE A 258 6.85 12.91 -2.41
CA PHE A 258 6.45 11.61 -1.87
C PHE A 258 5.11 11.68 -1.13
N GLU A 259 4.81 12.80 -0.46
CA GLU A 259 3.51 13.03 0.16
C GLU A 259 2.38 13.12 -0.87
N ILE A 260 2.57 13.90 -1.95
CA ILE A 260 1.61 13.92 -3.07
C ILE A 260 1.43 12.52 -3.66
N LEU A 261 2.52 11.78 -3.90
CA LEU A 261 2.43 10.42 -4.42
C LEU A 261 1.66 9.50 -3.48
N ALA A 262 1.87 9.60 -2.16
CA ALA A 262 1.11 8.83 -1.18
C ALA A 262 -0.40 9.15 -1.25
N VAL A 263 -0.76 10.44 -1.29
CA VAL A 263 -2.15 10.90 -1.42
C VAL A 263 -2.79 10.38 -2.71
N VAL A 264 -2.08 10.52 -3.84
CA VAL A 264 -2.57 10.04 -5.15
C VAL A 264 -2.76 8.53 -5.14
N PHE A 265 -1.85 7.77 -4.53
CA PHE A 265 -1.96 6.31 -4.45
C PHE A 265 -3.13 5.87 -3.57
N PHE A 266 -3.34 6.51 -2.41
CA PHE A 266 -4.50 6.22 -1.55
C PHE A 266 -5.83 6.65 -2.19
N PHE A 267 -5.84 7.76 -2.93
CA PHE A 267 -6.98 8.19 -3.72
C PHE A 267 -7.33 7.14 -4.78
N ILE A 268 -6.35 6.71 -5.58
CA ILE A 268 -6.55 5.68 -6.59
C ILE A 268 -7.05 4.38 -5.94
N ALA A 269 -6.47 3.94 -4.83
CA ALA A 269 -6.95 2.76 -4.09
C ALA A 269 -8.45 2.90 -3.71
N SER A 270 -8.86 4.07 -3.23
CA SER A 270 -10.25 4.37 -2.85
C SER A 270 -11.23 4.33 -4.04
N CYS A 271 -10.76 4.64 -5.25
CA CYS A 271 -11.57 4.51 -6.47
C CYS A 271 -11.90 3.04 -6.84
N PHE A 272 -11.11 2.07 -6.38
CA PHE A 272 -11.36 0.65 -6.65
C PHE A 272 -12.21 -0.03 -5.58
N ARG A 273 -12.14 0.45 -4.33
CA ARG A 273 -12.93 -0.04 -3.20
C ARG A 273 -13.24 1.09 -2.23
N SER A 274 -14.49 1.17 -1.80
CA SER A 274 -14.93 2.11 -0.76
C SER A 274 -14.12 1.97 0.54
N ASN A 275 -13.68 0.75 0.90
CA ASN A 275 -12.82 0.51 2.06
C ASN A 275 -11.48 1.27 2.01
N GLY A 276 -11.04 1.74 0.85
CA GLY A 276 -9.86 2.59 0.72
C GLY A 276 -9.96 3.91 1.49
N ILE A 277 -11.19 4.35 1.81
CA ILE A 277 -11.41 5.52 2.67
C ILE A 277 -10.74 5.36 4.05
N LEU A 278 -10.58 4.13 4.54
CA LEU A 278 -9.89 3.85 5.81
C LEU A 278 -8.40 4.25 5.75
N PHE A 279 -7.78 4.30 4.56
CA PHE A 279 -6.42 4.79 4.41
C PHE A 279 -6.30 6.32 4.49
N LEU A 280 -7.42 7.05 4.37
CA LEU A 280 -7.43 8.47 4.69
C LEU A 280 -7.26 8.74 6.19
N ILE A 281 -7.54 7.75 7.06
CA ILE A 281 -7.40 7.91 8.50
C ILE A 281 -5.92 8.09 8.90
N PRO A 282 -4.98 7.19 8.56
CA PRO A 282 -3.55 7.41 8.81
C PRO A 282 -3.01 8.68 8.14
N LEU A 283 -3.48 9.00 6.93
CA LEU A 283 -3.06 10.19 6.19
C LEU A 283 -3.54 11.48 6.87
N PHE A 284 -4.76 11.47 7.40
CA PHE A 284 -5.33 12.58 8.16
C PHE A 284 -4.51 12.86 9.43
N PHE A 285 -4.21 11.81 10.22
CA PHE A 285 -3.38 11.96 11.41
C PHE A 285 -1.94 12.38 11.07
N TYR A 286 -1.36 11.83 10.01
CA TYR A 286 -0.07 12.28 9.49
C TYR A 286 -0.08 13.78 9.15
N ASN A 287 -1.10 14.26 8.43
CA ASN A 287 -1.21 15.65 8.04
C ASN A 287 -1.45 16.57 9.25
N LEU A 288 -2.25 16.15 10.22
CA LEU A 288 -2.42 16.87 11.49
C LEU A 288 -1.08 17.02 12.22
N TYR A 289 -0.28 15.95 12.26
CA TYR A 289 1.02 15.95 12.93
C TYR A 289 2.09 16.77 12.18
N SER A 290 2.16 16.64 10.85
CA SER A 290 3.16 17.30 10.01
C SER A 290 2.87 18.77 9.75
N CYS A 291 1.61 19.22 9.87
CA CYS A 291 1.24 20.60 9.59
C CYS A 291 1.74 21.57 10.68
N LYS A 292 2.67 22.46 10.30
CA LYS A 292 3.22 23.50 11.20
C LYS A 292 2.14 24.42 11.77
N PHE A 293 1.11 24.72 10.98
CA PHE A 293 -0.01 25.55 11.40
C PHE A 293 -0.82 24.85 12.49
N VAL A 294 -1.23 23.59 12.26
CA VAL A 294 -1.96 22.79 13.27
C VAL A 294 -1.13 22.66 14.54
N ARG A 295 0.17 22.36 14.42
CA ARG A 295 1.07 22.27 15.57
C ARG A 295 1.19 23.60 16.33
N HIS A 296 1.14 24.72 15.63
CA HIS A 296 1.14 26.05 16.25
C HIS A 296 -0.20 26.35 16.94
N CYS A 297 -1.33 26.06 16.30
CA CYS A 297 -2.66 26.18 16.89
C CYS A 297 -2.83 25.32 18.15
N VAL A 298 -2.35 24.06 18.11
CA VAL A 298 -2.37 23.16 19.28
C VAL A 298 -1.49 23.70 20.41
N LYS A 299 -0.30 24.22 20.10
CA LYS A 299 0.57 24.86 21.11
C LYS A 299 -0.10 26.08 21.75
N LEU A 300 -0.66 26.97 20.94
CA LEU A 300 -1.37 28.16 21.42
C LEU A 300 -2.59 27.77 22.25
N TRP A 301 -3.32 26.73 21.85
CA TRP A 301 -4.48 26.25 22.58
C TRP A 301 -4.09 25.62 23.92
N LYS A 302 -2.99 24.86 23.98
CA LYS A 302 -2.47 24.28 25.22
C LYS A 302 -2.04 25.36 26.22
N ILE A 303 -1.34 26.40 25.75
CA ILE A 303 -0.99 27.57 26.58
C ILE A 303 -2.26 28.24 27.12
N SER A 304 -3.29 28.42 26.28
CA SER A 304 -4.58 28.99 26.69
C SER A 304 -5.39 28.12 27.68
N VAL A 305 -5.17 26.80 27.69
CA VAL A 305 -5.81 25.87 28.64
C VAL A 305 -5.04 25.83 29.96
N GLU A 306 -3.70 25.83 29.91
CA GLU A 306 -2.84 25.92 31.11
C GLU A 306 -3.02 27.27 31.83
N ASP A 307 -3.14 28.38 31.10
CA ASP A 307 -3.47 29.71 31.65
C ASP A 307 -4.87 29.78 32.27
N ARG A 308 -5.81 28.94 31.79
CA ARG A 308 -7.17 28.84 32.36
C ARG A 308 -7.21 27.97 33.60
N HIS A 309 -6.43 26.89 33.67
CA HIS A 309 -6.33 26.08 34.89
C HIS A 309 -5.56 26.79 36.01
N GLY A 310 -4.60 27.65 35.69
CA GLY A 310 -3.95 28.53 36.69
C GLY A 310 -4.89 29.58 37.31
N ASN A 311 -6.05 29.82 36.71
CA ASN A 311 -7.07 30.78 37.18
C ASN A 311 -8.39 30.12 37.61
N ALA A 312 -8.52 28.79 37.51
CA ALA A 312 -9.75 28.05 37.76
C ALA A 312 -9.57 27.01 38.87
N ASP A 313 -9.20 27.46 40.07
CA ASP A 313 -9.44 26.70 41.30
C ASP A 313 -10.93 26.72 41.72
N HIS A 314 -11.82 27.37 40.97
CA HIS A 314 -13.26 27.29 41.16
C HIS A 314 -14.02 27.28 39.83
N ALA A 315 -14.52 26.09 39.46
CA ALA A 315 -15.83 25.81 38.84
C ALA A 315 -15.75 24.67 37.82
N ASP A 316 -16.62 23.68 38.03
CA ASP A 316 -16.85 22.48 37.24
C ASP A 316 -16.91 22.73 35.73
N ASN A 317 -16.04 22.07 34.97
CA ASN A 317 -16.19 21.92 33.52
C ASN A 317 -15.51 20.61 33.06
N ALA A 318 -16.16 19.47 33.34
CA ALA A 318 -15.69 18.14 32.95
C ALA A 318 -15.70 17.93 31.41
N ASP A 319 -16.62 18.57 30.67
CA ASP A 319 -16.80 18.33 29.23
C ASP A 319 -15.68 18.90 28.33
N ASN A 320 -14.93 19.91 28.81
CA ASN A 320 -13.79 20.47 28.07
C ASN A 320 -12.48 19.70 28.33
N ALA A 321 -12.37 19.03 29.48
CA ALA A 321 -11.22 18.20 29.81
C ALA A 321 -11.17 16.94 28.94
N ASP A 322 -12.31 16.31 28.68
CA ASP A 322 -12.39 15.09 27.87
C ASP A 322 -12.06 15.32 26.39
N ASN A 323 -12.49 16.44 25.81
CA ASN A 323 -12.11 16.82 24.45
C ASN A 323 -10.63 17.19 24.32
N ALA A 324 -10.06 17.84 25.34
CA ALA A 324 -8.63 18.13 25.42
C ALA A 324 -7.80 16.84 25.56
N LEU A 325 -8.28 15.88 26.34
CA LEU A 325 -7.64 14.58 26.51
C LEU A 325 -7.78 13.73 25.24
N PHE A 326 -8.90 13.81 24.52
CA PHE A 326 -9.11 13.09 23.27
C PHE A 326 -8.24 13.61 22.12
N ILE A 327 -8.14 14.93 21.95
CA ILE A 327 -7.27 15.55 20.92
C ILE A 327 -5.79 15.37 21.28
N SER A 328 -5.44 15.46 22.56
CA SER A 328 -4.08 15.14 23.02
C SER A 328 -3.78 13.64 22.84
N PHE A 329 -4.72 12.74 23.15
CA PHE A 329 -4.56 11.30 22.91
C PHE A 329 -4.38 10.97 21.43
N ILE A 330 -5.12 11.66 20.56
CA ILE A 330 -5.03 11.56 19.10
C ILE A 330 -3.71 12.14 18.55
N LEU A 331 -3.21 13.24 19.10
CA LEU A 331 -1.99 13.88 18.61
C LEU A 331 -0.70 13.27 19.21
N TYR A 332 -0.79 12.57 20.34
CA TYR A 332 0.38 12.10 21.10
C TYR A 332 0.46 10.57 21.29
N ARG A 333 -0.52 9.77 20.83
CA ARG A 333 -0.53 8.30 21.06
C ARG A 333 -0.82 7.42 19.83
N THR A 334 -0.91 8.01 18.64
CA THR A 334 -0.96 7.31 17.33
C THR A 334 0.15 7.83 16.43
#